data_AF-A0AA35V7Q3-F1
#
_entry.id   AF-A0AA35V7Q3-F1
#
_cell.length_a   1.000
_cell.length_b   1.000
_cell.length_c   1.000
_cell.angle_alpha   90.00
_cell.angle_beta   90.00
_cell.angle_gamma   90.00
#
_symmetry.space_group_name_H-M   'P 1'
#
loop_
_entity.id
_entity.type
_entity.pdbx_description
1 polymer ?
#
loop_
_entity_poly.entity_id
_entity_poly.type
_entity_poly.pdbx_seq_one_letter_code
_entity_poly.pdbx_strand_id
1 'polypeptide(L)' 'MDLKKLRHDLRNRLSPALLTADILSQHPDPDVRRQAETIIAAIESATVLLRTTTKS' A
#
# COMPACT_ATOMS: atom_id res chain seq x y z
N MET A 1 -13.52 -3.12 -18.36
CA MET A 1 -13.25 -2.42 -17.07
C MET A 1 -12.12 -1.46 -17.32
N ASP A 2 -12.26 -0.16 -17.02
CA ASP A 2 -11.22 0.83 -17.29
C ASP A 2 -10.09 0.68 -16.25
N LEU A 3 -8.90 0.22 -16.68
CA LEU A 3 -7.75 -0.02 -15.79
C LEU A 3 -7.26 1.26 -15.11
N LYS A 4 -7.43 2.43 -15.74
CA LYS A 4 -7.08 3.72 -15.12
C LYS A 4 -8.00 3.99 -13.93
N LYS A 5 -9.28 3.64 -14.07
CA LYS A 5 -10.30 3.70 -13.01
C LYS A 5 -10.02 2.68 -11.90
N LEU A 6 -9.69 1.43 -12.26
CA LEU A 6 -9.30 0.40 -11.28
C LEU A 6 -8.10 0.84 -10.42
N ARG A 7 -7.04 1.38 -11.02
CA ARG A 7 -5.87 1.87 -10.29
C ARG A 7 -6.22 3.04 -9.36
N HIS A 8 -7.05 3.97 -9.83
CA HIS A 8 -7.51 5.10 -9.03
C HIS A 8 -8.34 4.62 -7.83
N ASP A 9 -9.30 3.74 -8.07
CA ASP A 9 -10.20 3.23 -7.03
C ASP A 9 -9.44 2.37 -6.01
N LEU A 10 -8.48 1.57 -6.47
CA LEU A 10 -7.63 0.80 -5.56
C LEU A 10 -6.74 1.72 -4.72
N ARG A 11 -6.10 2.73 -5.32
CA ARG A 11 -5.32 3.71 -4.56
C ARG A 11 -6.16 4.36 -3.47
N ASN A 12 -7.36 4.82 -3.82
CA ASN A 12 -8.27 5.45 -2.85
C ASN A 12 -8.66 4.49 -1.71
N ARG A 13 -8.86 3.20 -2.01
CA ARG A 13 -9.16 2.19 -0.99
C ARG A 13 -7.96 1.84 -0.11
N LEU A 14 -6.75 1.89 -0.65
CA LEU A 14 -5.51 1.59 0.08
C LEU A 14 -4.95 2.78 0.86
N SER A 15 -5.31 4.02 0.51
CA SER A 15 -4.91 5.24 1.24
C SER A 15 -5.12 5.16 2.76
N PRO A 16 -6.29 4.76 3.29
CA PRO A 16 -6.46 4.64 4.74
C PRO A 16 -5.57 3.56 5.36
N ALA A 17 -5.35 2.44 4.67
CA ALA A 17 -4.46 1.38 5.15
C ALA A 17 -3.00 1.85 5.20
N LEU A 18 -2.55 2.61 4.20
CA LEU A 18 -1.23 3.24 4.19
C LEU A 18 -1.08 4.25 5.33
N LEU A 19 -2.09 5.09 5.57
CA LEU A 19 -2.07 6.06 6.66
C LEU A 19 -1.96 5.36 8.02
N THR A 20 -2.74 4.29 8.23
CA THR A 20 -2.66 3.50 9.47
C THR A 20 -1.31 2.84 9.62
N ALA A 21 -0.74 2.27 8.55
CA ALA A 21 0.58 1.67 8.59
C ALA A 21 1.67 2.71 8.87
N ASP A 22 1.58 3.92 8.31
CA ASP A 22 2.50 5.02 8.58
C ASP A 22 2.49 5.41 10.06
N ILE A 23 1.30 5.53 10.67
CA ILE A 23 1.14 5.77 12.11
C ILE A 23 1.79 4.64 12.93
N LEU A 24 1.55 3.37 12.57
CA LEU A 24 2.12 2.23 13.28
C LEU A 24 3.66 2.16 13.14
N SER A 25 4.21 2.68 12.04
CA SER A 25 5.66 2.71 11.84
C SER A 25 6.38 3.66 12.82
N GLN A 26 5.66 4.63 13.36
CA GLN A 26 6.14 5.57 14.37
C GLN A 26 5.96 5.05 15.81
N HIS A 27 5.41 3.85 15.98
CA HIS A 27 5.18 3.27 17.29
C HIS A 27 6.52 2.94 18.00
N PRO A 28 6.63 3.18 19.33
CA PRO A 28 7.88 2.94 20.07
C PRO A 28 8.25 1.45 20.15
N ASP A 29 7.25 0.57 20.09
CA ASP A 29 7.47 -0.87 20.07
C ASP A 29 8.11 -1.32 18.73
N PRO A 30 9.30 -1.94 18.75
CA PRO A 30 10.00 -2.39 17.55
C PRO A 30 9.25 -3.48 16.77
N ASP A 31 8.47 -4.33 17.44
CA ASP A 31 7.70 -5.38 16.76
C ASP A 31 6.50 -4.80 16.02
N VAL A 32 5.87 -3.76 16.58
CA VAL A 32 4.79 -3.01 15.91
C VAL A 32 5.33 -2.27 14.69
N ARG A 33 6.48 -1.60 14.82
CA ARG A 33 7.12 -0.91 13.69
C ARG A 33 7.47 -1.88 12.56
N ARG A 34 8.03 -3.05 12.88
CA ARG A 34 8.36 -4.07 11.88
C ARG A 34 7.13 -4.61 11.14
N GLN A 35 6.02 -4.78 11.84
CA GLN A 35 4.74 -5.17 11.24
C GLN A 35 4.22 -4.06 10.32
N ALA A 36 4.33 -2.80 10.73
CA ALA A 36 3.95 -1.64 9.92
C ALA A 36 4.76 -1.56 8.61
N GLU A 37 6.09 -1.70 8.68
CA GLU A 37 6.97 -1.76 7.50
C GLU A 37 6.57 -2.89 6.55
N THR A 38 6.20 -4.05 7.08
CA THR A 38 5.72 -5.19 6.29
C THR A 38 4.43 -4.84 5.52
N ILE A 39 3.49 -4.14 6.17
CA ILE A 39 2.24 -3.71 5.54
C ILE A 39 2.51 -2.68 4.44
N ILE A 40 3.37 -1.69 4.70
CA ILE A 40 3.76 -0.68 3.71
C ILE A 40 4.38 -1.36 2.48
N ALA A 41 5.36 -2.25 2.67
CA ALA A 41 6.04 -2.95 1.59
C ALA A 41 5.07 -3.80 0.74
N ALA A 42 4.10 -4.47 1.37
CA ALA A 42 3.09 -5.25 0.66
C ALA A 42 2.18 -4.37 -0.22
N ILE A 43 1.75 -3.22 0.30
CA ILE A 43 0.91 -2.27 -0.44
C ILE A 43 1.67 -1.64 -1.62
N GLU A 44 2.94 -1.28 -1.41
CA GLU A 44 3.81 -0.76 -2.47
C GLU A 44 4.02 -1.80 -3.58
N SER A 45 4.33 -3.05 -3.20
CA SER A 45 4.50 -4.16 -4.14
C SER A 45 3.23 -4.40 -4.97
N ALA A 46 2.05 -4.42 -4.34
CA ALA A 46 0.77 -4.52 -5.05
C ALA A 46 0.56 -3.34 -6.02
N THR A 47 0.94 -2.13 -5.63
CA THR A 47 0.84 -0.93 -6.48
C THR A 47 1.80 -0.99 -7.67
N VAL A 48 3.01 -1.52 -7.48
CA VAL A 48 4.00 -1.74 -8.55
C VAL A 48 3.51 -2.81 -9.51
N LEU A 49 2.99 -3.93 -9.01
CA LEU A 49 2.43 -5.00 -9.85
C LEU A 49 1.34 -4.45 -10.78
N LEU A 50 0.45 -3.60 -10.27
CA LEU A 50 -0.60 -2.98 -11.08
C LEU A 50 -0.10 -1.97 -12.11
N ARG A 51 1.08 -1.37 -11.89
CA ARG A 51 1.73 -0.49 -12.89
C ARG A 51 2.41 -1.31 -13.98
N THR A 52 2.97 -2.47 -13.63
CA THR A 52 3.68 -3.35 -14.59
C THR A 52 2.69 -4.12 -15.48
N THR A 53 1.57 -4.60 -14.93
CA THR A 53 0.50 -5.24 -15.73
C THR A 53 -0.18 -4.28 -16.72
N THR A 54 -0.04 -2.97 -16.55
CA THR A 54 -0.50 -1.95 -17.52
C THR A 54 0.50 -1.62 -18.65
N LYS A 55 1.71 -2.18 -18.64
CA LYS A 55 2.76 -1.88 -19.63
C LYS A 55 2.97 -2.98 -20.70
N SER A 56 2.17 -4.05 -20.66
CA SER A 56 2.19 -5.16 -21.63
C SER A 56 0.97 -5.13 -22.53
#